data_AF-A0A554G4G8-F1
#
_entry.id   AF-A0A554G4G8-F1
#
_cell.length_a   1.000
_cell.length_b   1.000
_cell.length_c   1.000
_cell.angle_alpha   90.00
_cell.angle_beta   90.00
_cell.angle_gamma   90.00
#
_symmetry.space_group_name_H-M   'P 1'
#
loop_
_entity.id
_entity.type
_entity.pdbx_description
1 polymer ?
#
loop_
_entity_poly.entity_id
_entity_poly.type
_entity_poly.pdbx_seq_one_letter_code
_entity_poly.pdbx_strand_id
1 'polypeptide(L)'
;RSYGLTTLRNKHVEVKGGQILFEFRGKSGVEHKVSVKDRRLANVIKRCMELPGQNLFQYLDEDGVRHAVTSSDINAYLQSLTGSDFTAKDYRTWAASALALATLQKLHWEPEADAKRHIVDMVKAVSKQLGNTPAICRKCYIHPAVLEGFLLGNLAKLPRSRQRKGLRLEEVALASYLRILADKVEAVVNDAVVKESKA
;
A
#
# COMPACT_ATOMS: atom_id res chain seq x y z
N ARG A 1 3.01 25.14 -0.35
CA ARG A 1 1.77 24.40 -0.70
C ARG A 1 2.16 22.94 -0.95
N SER A 2 1.35 22.00 -0.46
CA SER A 2 1.56 20.56 -0.61
C SER A 2 0.48 19.96 -1.51
N TYR A 3 0.80 18.86 -2.20
CA TYR A 3 -0.07 18.16 -3.14
C TYR A 3 -0.18 16.67 -2.78
N GLY A 4 -1.33 16.07 -3.08
CA GLY A 4 -1.58 14.63 -3.08
C GLY A 4 -2.08 14.22 -4.45
N LEU A 5 -2.35 12.92 -4.66
CA LEU A 5 -2.67 12.37 -5.98
C LEU A 5 -3.80 13.14 -6.70
N THR A 6 -4.93 13.34 -6.04
CA THR A 6 -6.11 14.03 -6.58
C THR A 6 -5.93 15.55 -6.74
N THR A 7 -4.91 16.13 -6.10
CA THR A 7 -4.63 17.57 -6.19
C THR A 7 -3.40 17.88 -7.06
N LEU A 8 -2.86 16.87 -7.75
CA LEU A 8 -1.83 17.07 -8.74
C LEU A 8 -2.31 17.99 -9.86
N ARG A 9 -1.35 18.69 -10.45
CA ARG A 9 -1.57 19.63 -11.54
C ARG A 9 -0.80 19.17 -12.76
N ASN A 10 -1.19 19.64 -13.95
CA ASN A 10 -0.51 19.29 -15.21
C ASN A 10 1.00 19.56 -15.15
N LYS A 11 1.42 20.66 -14.50
CA LYS A 11 2.84 21.00 -14.32
C LYS A 11 3.65 20.03 -13.45
N HIS A 12 3.00 19.15 -12.68
CA HIS A 12 3.67 18.14 -11.86
C HIS A 12 3.93 16.85 -12.62
N VAL A 13 3.55 16.78 -13.90
CA VAL A 13 3.61 15.55 -14.68
C VAL A 13 4.25 15.78 -16.03
N GLU A 14 5.20 14.92 -16.37
CA GLU A 14 5.77 14.82 -17.69
C GLU A 14 5.45 13.44 -18.28
N VAL A 15 4.99 13.39 -19.53
CA VAL A 15 4.68 12.14 -20.23
C VAL A 15 5.50 12.03 -21.51
N LYS A 16 6.35 11.01 -21.61
CA LYS A 16 7.20 10.71 -22.76
C LYS A 16 6.95 9.27 -23.23
N GLY A 17 6.28 9.12 -24.37
CA GLY A 17 5.87 7.81 -24.87
C GLY A 17 4.97 7.08 -23.86
N GLY A 18 5.44 5.93 -23.35
CA GLY A 18 4.78 5.15 -22.29
C GLY A 18 5.34 5.39 -20.88
N GLN A 19 6.22 6.38 -20.70
CA GLN A 19 6.77 6.76 -19.41
C GLN A 19 6.06 8.01 -18.88
N ILE A 20 5.70 7.97 -17.60
CA ILE A 20 5.15 9.08 -16.85
C ILE A 20 6.13 9.40 -15.72
N LEU A 21 6.41 10.68 -15.52
CA LEU A 21 7.19 11.19 -14.41
C LEU A 21 6.32 12.17 -13.61
N PHE A 22 6.13 11.87 -12.33
CA PHE A 22 5.47 12.75 -11.36
C PHE A 22 6.53 13.43 -10.50
N GLU A 23 6.51 14.76 -10.46
CA GLU A 23 7.38 15.59 -9.63
C GLU A 23 6.55 16.64 -8.88
N PHE A 24 6.46 16.51 -7.56
CA PHE A 24 5.64 17.40 -6.74
C PHE A 24 6.06 17.43 -5.28
N ARG A 25 5.73 18.54 -4.62
CA ARG A 25 5.90 18.71 -3.18
C ARG A 25 4.70 18.14 -2.43
N GLY A 26 4.89 17.05 -1.69
CA GLY A 26 3.89 16.33 -0.91
C GLY A 26 3.66 16.88 0.49
N LYS A 27 3.00 16.06 1.33
CA LYS A 27 2.72 16.38 2.74
C LYS A 27 4.00 16.72 3.50
N SER A 28 3.93 17.67 4.43
CA SER A 28 5.07 18.19 5.19
C SER A 28 6.21 18.76 4.33
N GLY A 29 5.91 19.05 3.06
CA GLY A 29 6.85 19.65 2.14
C GLY A 29 7.89 18.71 1.55
N VAL A 30 7.71 17.39 1.66
CA VAL A 30 8.60 16.37 1.11
C VAL A 30 8.52 16.35 -0.42
N GLU A 31 9.66 16.38 -1.11
CA GLU A 31 9.68 16.26 -2.57
C GLU A 31 9.50 14.81 -3.01
N HIS A 32 8.60 14.59 -3.96
CA HIS A 32 8.33 13.28 -4.56
C HIS A 32 8.73 13.28 -6.02
N LYS A 33 9.48 12.25 -6.42
CA LYS A 33 9.81 11.92 -7.80
C LYS A 33 9.44 10.47 -8.06
N VAL A 34 8.38 10.23 -8.81
CA VAL A 34 7.84 8.89 -9.07
C VAL A 34 7.74 8.67 -10.57
N SER A 35 8.36 7.61 -11.09
CA SER A 35 8.23 7.24 -12.49
C SER A 35 7.38 5.98 -12.63
N VAL A 36 6.46 6.01 -13.59
CA VAL A 36 5.60 4.87 -13.96
C VAL A 36 5.78 4.60 -15.45
N LYS A 37 6.04 3.35 -15.81
CA LYS A 37 6.16 2.92 -17.21
C LYS A 37 4.97 2.03 -17.56
N ASP A 38 3.94 2.64 -18.14
CA ASP A 38 2.75 1.95 -18.60
C ASP A 38 2.11 2.76 -19.74
N ARG A 39 2.04 2.15 -20.93
CA ARG A 39 1.52 2.83 -22.13
C ARG A 39 0.04 3.18 -22.01
N ARG A 40 -0.76 2.31 -21.37
CA ARG A 40 -2.19 2.53 -21.18
C ARG A 40 -2.40 3.69 -20.21
N LEU A 41 -1.68 3.70 -19.09
CA LEU A 41 -1.76 4.78 -18.12
C LEU A 41 -1.26 6.10 -18.72
N ALA A 42 -0.17 6.08 -19.48
CA ALA A 42 0.36 7.28 -20.12
C ALA A 42 -0.67 7.93 -21.05
N ASN A 43 -1.42 7.12 -21.81
CA ASN A 43 -2.50 7.62 -22.66
C ASN A 43 -3.67 8.20 -21.85
N VAL A 44 -4.02 7.59 -20.70
CA VAL A 44 -5.04 8.16 -19.80
C VAL A 44 -4.58 9.52 -19.27
N ILE A 45 -3.34 9.62 -18.79
CA ILE A 45 -2.77 10.88 -18.27
C ILE A 45 -2.73 11.96 -19.34
N LYS A 46 -2.37 11.64 -20.59
CA LYS A 46 -2.39 12.60 -21.70
C LYS A 46 -3.79 13.17 -21.94
N ARG A 47 -4.81 12.31 -21.99
CA ARG A 47 -6.22 12.74 -22.15
C ARG A 47 -6.67 13.64 -20.99
N CYS A 48 -6.22 13.35 -19.78
CA CYS A 48 -6.47 14.21 -18.62
C CYS A 48 -5.82 15.60 -18.78
N MET A 49 -4.61 15.68 -19.34
CA MET A 49 -3.88 16.93 -19.58
C MET A 49 -4.45 17.76 -20.75
N GLU A 50 -5.16 17.13 -21.69
CA GLU A 50 -5.86 17.81 -22.80
C GLU A 50 -7.07 18.62 -22.32
N LEU A 51 -7.65 18.26 -21.16
CA LEU A 51 -8.76 19.00 -20.59
C LEU A 51 -8.30 20.37 -20.06
N PRO A 52 -9.02 21.46 -20.37
CA PRO A 52 -8.61 22.80 -19.98
C PRO A 52 -8.67 22.95 -18.46
N GLY A 53 -7.61 23.47 -17.84
CA GLY A 53 -7.51 23.67 -16.40
C GLY A 53 -6.12 23.39 -15.85
N GLN A 54 -5.96 23.55 -14.53
CA GLN A 54 -4.70 23.25 -13.86
C GLN A 54 -4.66 21.85 -13.24
N ASN A 55 -5.81 21.28 -12.88
CA ASN A 55 -5.90 19.99 -12.21
C ASN A 55 -5.57 18.88 -13.20
N LEU A 56 -4.80 17.90 -12.74
CA LEU A 56 -4.45 16.76 -13.58
C LEU A 56 -5.65 15.81 -13.71
N PHE A 57 -6.20 15.33 -12.60
CA PHE A 57 -7.32 14.40 -12.63
C PHE A 57 -8.63 15.16 -12.64
N GLN A 58 -9.27 15.19 -13.80
CA GLN A 58 -10.54 15.84 -14.06
C GLN A 58 -11.30 15.10 -15.16
N TYR A 59 -12.62 15.29 -15.19
CA TYR A 59 -13.51 14.70 -16.19
C TYR A 59 -14.59 15.70 -16.59
N LEU A 60 -15.25 15.44 -17.72
CA LEU A 60 -16.47 16.11 -18.13
C LEU A 60 -17.66 15.22 -17.77
N ASP A 61 -18.68 15.78 -17.16
CA ASP A 61 -19.96 15.08 -16.95
C ASP A 61 -20.81 15.08 -18.25
N GLU A 62 -22.03 14.55 -18.14
CA GLU A 62 -22.97 14.43 -19.26
C GLU A 62 -23.38 15.78 -19.86
N ASP A 63 -23.36 16.84 -19.06
CA ASP A 63 -23.67 18.22 -19.47
C ASP A 63 -22.43 18.96 -20.00
N GLY A 64 -21.28 18.28 -20.09
CA GLY A 64 -20.01 18.87 -20.50
C GLY A 64 -19.38 19.78 -19.44
N VAL A 65 -19.84 19.73 -18.20
CA VAL A 65 -19.28 20.47 -17.08
C VAL A 65 -18.06 19.74 -16.54
N ARG A 66 -17.01 20.50 -16.24
CA ARG A 66 -15.75 19.97 -15.71
C ARG A 66 -15.81 19.75 -14.22
N HIS A 67 -15.36 18.57 -13.79
CA HIS A 67 -15.20 18.21 -12.39
C HIS A 67 -13.79 17.72 -12.11
N ALA A 68 -13.24 18.13 -10.96
CA ALA A 68 -11.99 17.55 -10.46
C ALA A 68 -12.29 16.22 -9.77
N VAL A 69 -11.42 15.23 -9.95
CA VAL A 69 -11.49 13.98 -9.19
C VAL A 69 -10.99 14.24 -7.77
N THR A 70 -11.82 13.98 -6.79
CA THR A 70 -11.53 14.18 -5.37
C THR A 70 -11.20 12.86 -4.66
N SER A 71 -10.69 12.94 -3.42
CA SER A 71 -10.49 11.74 -2.59
C SER A 71 -11.81 11.06 -2.24
N SER A 72 -12.90 11.82 -2.14
CA SER A 72 -14.23 11.29 -1.87
C SER A 72 -14.72 10.44 -3.04
N ASP A 73 -14.50 10.89 -4.27
CA ASP A 73 -14.88 10.14 -5.48
C ASP A 73 -14.13 8.80 -5.56
N ILE A 74 -12.84 8.80 -5.24
CA ILE A 74 -12.04 7.56 -5.22
C ILE A 74 -12.55 6.60 -4.15
N ASN A 75 -12.80 7.08 -2.93
CA ASN A 75 -13.28 6.21 -1.85
C ASN A 75 -14.69 5.68 -2.13
N ALA A 76 -15.58 6.51 -2.69
CA ALA A 76 -16.91 6.08 -3.10
C ALA A 76 -16.83 4.99 -4.18
N TYR A 77 -15.92 5.15 -5.15
CA TYR A 77 -15.68 4.13 -6.17
C TYR A 77 -15.10 2.82 -5.60
N LEU A 78 -14.21 2.88 -4.62
CA LEU A 78 -13.68 1.69 -3.96
C LEU A 78 -14.76 0.96 -3.16
N GLN A 79 -15.60 1.70 -2.44
CA GLN A 79 -16.73 1.11 -1.71
C GLN A 79 -17.70 0.42 -2.67
N SER A 80 -18.06 1.06 -3.79
CA SER A 80 -19.04 0.50 -4.73
C SER A 80 -18.54 -0.78 -5.41
N LEU A 81 -17.23 -0.89 -5.66
CA LEU A 81 -16.63 -2.09 -6.24
C LEU A 81 -16.49 -3.26 -5.26
N THR A 82 -16.19 -2.96 -4.00
CA THR A 82 -15.78 -4.00 -3.03
C THR A 82 -16.89 -4.38 -2.05
N GLY A 83 -17.85 -3.49 -1.80
CA GLY A 83 -18.85 -3.66 -0.73
C GLY A 83 -18.27 -3.59 0.68
N SER A 84 -16.98 -3.25 0.80
CA SER A 84 -16.22 -3.25 2.06
C SER A 84 -15.64 -1.87 2.31
N ASP A 85 -15.32 -1.57 3.57
CA ASP A 85 -14.81 -0.27 4.03
C ASP A 85 -13.34 -0.01 3.65
N PHE A 86 -12.93 -0.42 2.44
CA PHE A 86 -11.61 -0.15 1.91
C PHE A 86 -11.52 1.28 1.38
N THR A 87 -10.45 1.95 1.78
CA THR A 87 -10.13 3.31 1.38
C THR A 87 -8.84 3.34 0.55
N ALA A 88 -8.58 4.47 -0.10
CA ALA A 88 -7.31 4.68 -0.81
C ALA A 88 -6.08 4.54 0.11
N LYS A 89 -6.23 4.73 1.42
CA LYS A 89 -5.14 4.56 2.39
C LYS A 89 -4.69 3.10 2.49
N ASP A 90 -5.59 2.15 2.30
CA ASP A 90 -5.31 0.73 2.50
C ASP A 90 -4.32 0.18 1.48
N TYR A 91 -4.26 0.76 0.28
CA TYR A 91 -3.18 0.46 -0.68
C TYR A 91 -1.79 0.70 -0.10
N ARG A 92 -1.62 1.78 0.69
CA ARG A 92 -0.32 2.10 1.31
C ARG A 92 -0.02 1.14 2.46
N THR A 93 -1.02 0.78 3.26
CA THR A 93 -0.88 -0.21 4.35
C THR A 93 -0.52 -1.59 3.81
N TRP A 94 -1.20 -2.03 2.74
CA TRP A 94 -0.95 -3.29 2.06
C TRP A 94 0.46 -3.35 1.47
N ALA A 95 0.83 -2.35 0.67
CA ALA A 95 2.15 -2.30 0.03
C ALA A 95 3.28 -2.24 1.07
N ALA A 96 3.12 -1.45 2.14
CA ALA A 96 4.11 -1.35 3.21
C ALA A 96 4.30 -2.67 3.95
N SER A 97 3.20 -3.35 4.28
CA SER A 97 3.22 -4.64 4.98
C SER A 97 3.82 -5.74 4.11
N ALA A 98 3.50 -5.74 2.81
CA ALA A 98 4.02 -6.73 1.86
C ALA A 98 5.53 -6.58 1.69
N LEU A 99 5.99 -5.33 1.49
CA LEU A 99 7.41 -5.03 1.42
C LEU A 99 8.15 -5.36 2.73
N ALA A 100 7.56 -5.01 3.87
CA ALA A 100 8.13 -5.31 5.18
C ALA A 100 8.32 -6.82 5.37
N LEU A 101 7.30 -7.62 5.06
CA LEU A 101 7.37 -9.07 5.13
C LEU A 101 8.44 -9.62 4.19
N ALA A 102 8.44 -9.20 2.92
CA ALA A 102 9.40 -9.68 1.93
C ALA A 102 10.86 -9.32 2.25
N THR A 103 11.08 -8.19 2.94
CA THR A 103 12.40 -7.80 3.46
C THR A 103 12.79 -8.66 4.65
N LEU A 104 11.94 -8.74 5.67
CA LEU A 104 12.25 -9.46 6.92
C LEU A 104 12.38 -10.97 6.72
N GLN A 105 11.60 -11.56 5.80
CA GLN A 105 11.66 -12.99 5.49
C GLN A 105 13.05 -13.46 5.01
N LYS A 106 13.89 -12.55 4.50
CA LYS A 106 15.25 -12.85 4.01
C LYS A 106 16.32 -12.74 5.09
N LEU A 107 15.96 -12.31 6.29
CA LEU A 107 16.89 -12.02 7.39
C LEU A 107 16.77 -13.09 8.47
N HIS A 108 17.83 -13.26 9.25
CA HIS A 108 17.80 -14.12 10.41
C HIS A 108 17.11 -13.38 11.57
N TRP A 109 16.28 -14.10 12.35
CA TRP A 109 15.53 -13.53 13.47
C TRP A 109 16.21 -13.78 14.83
N GLU A 110 17.38 -14.42 14.81
CA GLU A 110 18.18 -14.68 16.00
C GLU A 110 19.58 -14.10 15.86
N PRO A 111 20.20 -13.65 16.97
CA PRO A 111 19.59 -13.45 18.29
C PRO A 111 18.56 -12.30 18.29
N GLU A 112 17.72 -12.21 19.33
CA GLU A 112 16.63 -11.19 19.41
C GLU A 112 17.13 -9.75 19.22
N ALA A 113 18.35 -9.44 19.67
CA ALA A 113 18.98 -8.13 19.48
C ALA A 113 19.15 -7.79 17.98
N ASP A 114 19.56 -8.76 17.18
CA ASP A 114 19.72 -8.61 15.74
C ASP A 114 18.37 -8.49 15.04
N ALA A 115 17.37 -9.26 15.48
CA ALA A 115 16.00 -9.15 14.97
C ALA A 115 15.40 -7.76 15.17
N LYS A 116 15.59 -7.17 16.37
CA LYS A 116 15.16 -5.80 16.66
C LYS A 116 15.87 -4.79 15.77
N ARG A 117 17.18 -4.95 15.54
CA ARG A 117 17.96 -4.10 14.61
C ARG A 117 17.40 -4.19 13.19
N HIS A 118 17.16 -5.41 12.69
CA HIS A 118 16.56 -5.65 11.37
C HIS A 118 15.18 -5.01 11.20
N ILE A 119 14.33 -5.08 12.23
CA ILE A 119 13.03 -4.38 12.21
C ILE A 119 13.23 -2.88 12.09
N VAL A 120 14.13 -2.29 12.87
CA VAL A 120 14.40 -0.83 12.83
C VAL A 120 14.85 -0.40 11.44
N ASP A 121 15.79 -1.13 10.84
CA ASP A 121 16.32 -0.80 9.52
C ASP A 121 15.29 -1.00 8.41
N MET A 122 14.48 -2.07 8.49
CA MET A 122 13.35 -2.28 7.58
C MET A 122 12.34 -1.14 7.69
N VAL A 123 11.94 -0.74 8.91
CA VAL A 123 10.97 0.35 9.11
C VAL A 123 11.49 1.64 8.50
N LYS A 124 12.78 1.97 8.69
CA LYS A 124 13.43 3.15 8.07
C LYS A 124 13.38 3.07 6.54
N ALA A 125 13.66 1.91 5.96
CA ALA A 125 13.63 1.72 4.52
C ALA A 125 12.21 1.91 3.95
N VAL A 126 11.20 1.25 4.55
CA VAL A 126 9.80 1.38 4.12
C VAL A 126 9.28 2.80 4.34
N SER A 127 9.63 3.46 5.45
CA SER A 127 9.19 4.83 5.73
C SER A 127 9.72 5.83 4.70
N LYS A 128 10.98 5.65 4.25
CA LYS A 128 11.58 6.44 3.18
C LYS A 128 10.81 6.30 1.87
N GLN A 129 10.43 5.07 1.49
CA GLN A 129 9.65 4.86 0.26
C GLN A 129 8.25 5.48 0.34
N LEU A 130 7.61 5.44 1.50
CA LEU A 130 6.28 6.02 1.69
C LEU A 130 6.28 7.54 1.87
N GLY A 131 7.43 8.15 2.18
CA GLY A 131 7.52 9.57 2.55
C GLY A 131 6.94 9.87 3.94
N ASN A 132 7.05 8.92 4.88
CA ASN A 132 6.58 9.06 6.26
C ASN A 132 7.75 9.01 7.24
N THR A 133 7.54 9.44 8.49
CA THR A 133 8.50 9.18 9.57
C THR A 133 8.50 7.69 9.94
N PRO A 134 9.62 7.13 10.44
CA PRO A 134 9.68 5.74 10.89
C PRO A 134 8.60 5.38 11.92
N ALA A 135 8.34 6.28 12.88
CA ALA A 135 7.32 6.08 13.91
C ALA A 135 5.91 5.96 13.32
N ILE A 136 5.54 6.85 12.39
CA ILE A 136 4.23 6.82 11.72
C ILE A 136 4.12 5.61 10.78
N CYS A 137 5.20 5.27 10.07
CA CYS A 137 5.25 4.08 9.21
C CYS A 137 4.97 2.80 10.00
N ARG A 138 5.69 2.61 11.11
CA ARG A 138 5.53 1.44 11.98
C ARG A 138 4.13 1.38 12.59
N LYS A 139 3.59 2.51 13.07
CA LYS A 139 2.30 2.53 13.77
C LYS A 139 1.10 2.39 12.84
N CYS A 140 1.17 2.96 11.63
CA CYS A 140 -0.02 3.18 10.81
C CYS A 140 -0.03 2.46 9.45
N TYR A 141 1.10 1.90 9.01
CA TYR A 141 1.22 1.33 7.66
C TYR A 141 1.73 -0.11 7.64
N ILE A 142 2.56 -0.52 8.59
CA ILE A 142 3.05 -1.90 8.66
C ILE A 142 2.15 -2.70 9.59
N HIS A 143 1.59 -3.80 9.09
CA HIS A 143 0.75 -4.69 9.89
C HIS A 143 1.56 -5.29 11.04
N PRO A 144 1.10 -5.17 12.31
CA PRO A 144 1.89 -5.54 13.49
C PRO A 144 2.29 -7.03 13.49
N ALA A 145 1.40 -7.90 13.03
CA ALA A 145 1.67 -9.33 12.94
C ALA A 145 2.88 -9.70 12.04
N VAL A 146 3.30 -8.82 11.12
CA VAL A 146 4.53 -9.03 10.34
C VAL A 146 5.77 -8.87 11.23
N LEU A 147 5.76 -7.87 12.12
CA LEU A 147 6.88 -7.61 13.04
C LEU A 147 6.96 -8.70 14.10
N GLU A 148 5.83 -9.07 14.69
CA GLU A 148 5.71 -10.15 15.67
C GLU A 148 6.10 -11.49 15.05
N GLY A 149 5.61 -11.76 13.83
CA GLY A 149 5.94 -12.97 13.09
C GLY A 149 7.43 -13.10 12.79
N PHE A 150 8.13 -11.99 12.57
CA PHE A 150 9.57 -12.01 12.38
C PHE A 150 10.30 -12.37 13.67
N LEU A 151 9.97 -11.71 14.79
CA LEU A 151 10.57 -11.98 16.10
C LEU A 151 10.38 -13.44 16.56
N LEU A 152 9.24 -14.05 16.20
CA LEU A 152 8.92 -15.45 16.52
C LEU A 152 9.47 -16.46 15.50
N GLY A 153 10.21 -16.01 14.48
CA GLY A 153 10.72 -16.87 13.40
C GLY A 153 9.64 -17.46 12.48
N ASN A 154 8.40 -16.96 12.56
CA ASN A 154 7.28 -17.46 11.76
C ASN A 154 7.42 -17.09 10.29
N LEU A 155 7.99 -15.92 9.98
CA LEU A 155 8.20 -15.51 8.58
C LEU A 155 9.18 -16.44 7.85
N ALA A 156 10.20 -16.94 8.55
CA ALA A 156 11.18 -17.86 7.97
C ALA A 156 10.57 -19.24 7.62
N LYS A 157 9.47 -19.61 8.29
CA LYS A 157 8.73 -20.87 8.06
C LYS A 157 7.73 -20.77 6.91
N LEU A 158 7.52 -19.59 6.35
CA LEU A 158 6.56 -19.40 5.27
C LEU A 158 7.03 -20.10 3.99
N PRO A 159 6.13 -20.80 3.29
CA PRO A 159 6.47 -21.40 2.00
C PRO A 159 6.80 -20.32 0.98
N ARG A 160 7.60 -20.68 -0.02
CA ARG A 160 7.86 -19.80 -1.16
C ARG A 160 6.55 -19.51 -1.89
N SER A 161 6.23 -18.23 -2.02
CA SER A 161 5.03 -17.79 -2.72
C SER A 161 5.17 -18.01 -4.23
N ARG A 162 4.08 -18.46 -4.86
CA ARG A 162 3.97 -18.57 -6.32
C ARG A 162 3.23 -17.35 -6.85
N GLN A 163 3.69 -16.80 -7.97
CA GLN A 163 3.07 -15.63 -8.58
C GLN A 163 1.61 -15.93 -8.95
N ARG A 164 0.71 -15.02 -8.60
CA ARG A 164 -0.71 -15.07 -8.96
C ARG A 164 -1.02 -13.92 -9.90
N LYS A 165 -1.92 -14.14 -10.86
CA LYS A 165 -2.34 -13.09 -11.79
C LYS A 165 -2.84 -11.87 -11.01
N GLY A 166 -2.28 -10.69 -11.30
CA GLY A 166 -2.66 -9.43 -10.66
C GLY A 166 -2.00 -9.13 -9.32
N LEU A 167 -1.13 -10.01 -8.79
CA LEU A 167 -0.43 -9.80 -7.52
C LEU A 167 1.09 -9.97 -7.69
N ARG A 168 1.85 -9.10 -7.02
CA ARG A 168 3.30 -9.27 -6.86
C ARG A 168 3.59 -10.39 -5.86
N LEU A 169 4.80 -10.94 -5.89
CA LEU A 169 5.17 -12.07 -5.03
C LEU A 169 5.04 -11.74 -3.54
N GLU A 170 5.45 -10.53 -3.15
CA GLU A 170 5.34 -10.03 -1.79
C GLU A 170 3.88 -9.86 -1.33
N GLU A 171 2.97 -9.53 -2.24
CA GLU A 171 1.54 -9.42 -1.94
C GLU A 171 0.92 -10.81 -1.73
N VAL A 172 1.34 -11.81 -2.53
CA VAL A 172 0.94 -13.20 -2.32
C VAL A 172 1.46 -13.72 -0.98
N ALA A 173 2.71 -13.40 -0.62
CA ALA A 173 3.31 -13.80 0.65
C ALA A 173 2.55 -13.20 1.84
N LEU A 174 2.24 -11.91 1.79
CA LEU A 174 1.44 -11.25 2.83
C LEU A 174 0.03 -11.84 2.93
N ALA A 175 -0.68 -11.98 1.81
CA ALA A 175 -2.02 -12.55 1.80
C ALA A 175 -2.05 -13.96 2.42
N SER A 176 -1.06 -14.79 2.08
CA SER A 176 -0.93 -16.15 2.61
C SER A 176 -0.63 -16.14 4.10
N TYR A 177 0.29 -15.27 4.55
CA TYR A 177 0.62 -15.14 5.96
C TYR A 177 -0.56 -14.68 6.81
N LEU A 178 -1.27 -13.63 6.39
CA LEU A 178 -2.43 -13.13 7.11
C LEU A 178 -3.58 -14.15 7.13
N ARG A 179 -3.74 -14.94 6.07
CA ARG A 179 -4.71 -16.05 6.06
C ARG A 179 -4.37 -17.12 7.08
N ILE A 180 -3.12 -17.57 7.12
CA ILE A 180 -2.66 -18.55 8.13
C ILE A 180 -2.90 -18.03 9.55
N LEU A 181 -2.72 -16.73 9.79
CA LEU A 181 -3.01 -16.14 11.09
C LEU A 181 -4.51 -16.10 11.40
N ALA A 182 -5.35 -15.70 10.44
CA ALA A 182 -6.80 -15.69 10.60
C ALA A 182 -7.33 -17.09 10.92
N ASP A 183 -6.93 -18.11 10.15
CA ASP A 183 -7.35 -19.50 10.35
C ASP A 183 -6.94 -20.02 11.76
N LYS A 184 -5.76 -19.63 12.24
CA LYS A 184 -5.29 -19.97 13.60
C LYS A 184 -6.12 -19.29 14.68
N VAL A 185 -6.47 -18.02 14.50
CA VAL A 185 -7.31 -17.28 15.44
C VAL A 185 -8.70 -17.91 15.51
N GLU A 186 -9.30 -18.24 14.36
CA GLU A 186 -10.60 -18.93 14.30
C GLU A 186 -10.57 -20.29 15.01
N ALA A 187 -9.51 -21.08 14.79
CA ALA A 187 -9.35 -22.37 15.47
C ALA A 187 -9.27 -22.22 17.01
N VAL A 188 -8.49 -21.25 17.50
CA VAL A 188 -8.37 -20.98 18.94
C VAL A 188 -9.69 -20.52 19.55
N VAL A 189 -10.43 -19.65 18.86
CA VAL A 189 -11.75 -19.19 19.32
C VAL A 189 -12.74 -20.35 19.38
N ASN A 190 -12.79 -21.19 18.35
CA ASN A 190 -13.68 -22.35 18.31
C ASN A 190 -13.36 -23.34 19.45
N ASP A 191 -12.09 -23.61 19.71
CA ASP A 191 -11.67 -24.48 20.81
C ASP A 191 -12.05 -23.92 22.20
N ALA A 192 -12.00 -22.60 22.37
CA ALA A 192 -12.41 -21.94 23.61
C ALA A 192 -13.93 -22.06 23.84
N VAL A 193 -14.74 -21.80 22.81
CA VAL A 193 -16.22 -21.92 22.87
C VAL A 193 -16.66 -23.36 23.18
N VAL A 194 -15.99 -24.36 22.58
CA VAL A 194 -16.28 -25.78 22.85
C VAL A 194 -15.93 -26.16 24.29
N LYS A 195 -14.89 -25.57 24.88
CA LYS A 195 -14.51 -25.82 26.29
C LYS A 195 -15.48 -25.16 27.27
N GLU A 196 -15.94 -23.94 27.00
CA GLU A 196 -16.96 -23.27 27.83
C GLU A 196 -18.33 -23.95 27.76
N SER A 197 -18.69 -24.54 26.62
CA SER A 197 -19.98 -25.25 26.45
C SER A 197 -20.01 -26.64 27.13
N LYS A 198 -18.86 -27.13 27.60
CA LYS A 198 -18.72 -28.43 28.28
C LYS A 198 -18.43 -28.29 29.78
N ALA A 199 -18.28 -27.07 30.28
CA ALA A 199 -18.10 -26.75 31.70
C ALA A 199 -19.44 -26.31 32.31
#